data_AF-A0A9R1C7F3-F1
#
_entry.id   AF-A0A9R1C7F3-F1
#
_cell.length_a   1.000
_cell.length_b   1.000
_cell.length_c   1.000
_cell.angle_alpha   90.00
_cell.angle_beta   90.00
_cell.angle_gamma   90.00
#
_symmetry.space_group_name_H-M   'P 1'
#
loop_
_entity.id
_entity.type
_entity.pdbx_description
1 polymer ?
#
loop_
_entity_poly.entity_id
_entity_poly.type
_entity_poly.pdbx_seq_one_letter_code
_entity_poly.pdbx_strand_id
1 'polypeptide(L)' 'MRLSEKFPEMNDYAKSKIDEYYNRLSNESDNEVRSIVERERKCSGWNSERSYYLVALRQVCRDRKLQYCW' A
#
# COMPACT_ATOMS: atom_id res chain seq x y z
N MET A 1 -12.75 -7.21 4.48
CA MET A 1 -12.14 -6.51 5.62
C MET A 1 -11.52 -5.24 5.09
N ARG A 2 -11.76 -4.09 5.72
CA ARG A 2 -11.15 -2.82 5.30
C ARG A 2 -9.78 -2.69 5.96
N LEU A 3 -8.75 -2.36 5.19
CA LEU A 3 -7.41 -2.17 5.76
C LEU A 3 -7.41 -0.96 6.72
N SER A 4 -8.20 0.06 6.40
CA SER A 4 -8.35 1.27 7.20
C SER A 4 -8.82 1.03 8.65
N GLU A 5 -9.47 -0.12 8.94
CA GLU A 5 -9.86 -0.51 10.31
C GLU A 5 -8.64 -0.69 11.23
N LYS A 6 -7.45 -0.95 10.67
CA LYS A 6 -6.20 -1.03 11.43
C LYS A 6 -5.62 0.33 11.81
N PHE A 7 -6.17 1.43 11.29
CA PHE A 7 -5.67 2.80 11.46
C PHE A 7 -6.79 3.75 11.92
N PRO A 8 -7.37 3.54 13.13
CA PRO A 8 -8.50 4.33 13.61
C PRO A 8 -8.18 5.83 13.76
N GLU A 9 -6.92 6.19 13.97
CA GLU A 9 -6.41 7.55 14.16
C GLU A 9 -6.33 8.37 12.87
N MET A 10 -6.38 7.74 11.70
CA MET A 10 -6.33 8.45 10.42
C MET A 10 -7.67 9.13 10.09
N ASN A 11 -7.61 10.26 9.39
CA ASN A 11 -8.80 10.92 8.88
C ASN A 11 -9.51 10.06 7.81
N ASP A 12 -10.79 10.35 7.57
CA ASP A 12 -11.62 9.55 6.67
C ASP A 12 -11.12 9.53 5.22
N TYR A 13 -10.50 10.62 4.77
CA TYR A 13 -9.88 10.68 3.45
C TYR A 13 -8.72 9.68 3.32
N ALA A 14 -7.79 9.69 4.27
CA ALA A 14 -6.67 8.77 4.33
C ALA A 14 -7.14 7.32 4.39
N LYS A 15 -8.13 7.02 5.24
CA LYS A 15 -8.76 5.70 5.36
C LYS A 15 -9.32 5.22 4.02
N SER A 16 -10.10 6.07 3.35
CA SER A 16 -10.66 5.78 2.02
C SER A 16 -9.58 5.50 0.99
N LYS A 17 -8.52 6.31 0.94
CA LYS A 17 -7.41 6.12 -0.01
C LYS A 17 -6.63 4.83 0.25
N ILE A 18 -6.37 4.50 1.52
CA ILE A 18 -5.69 3.26 1.91
C ILE A 18 -6.49 2.05 1.45
N ASP A 19 -7.80 2.03 1.68
CA ASP A 19 -8.66 0.92 1.25
C ASP A 19 -8.73 0.81 -0.28
N GLU A 20 -8.85 1.94 -0.99
CA GLU A 20 -8.83 1.99 -2.45
C GLU A 20 -7.54 1.39 -3.01
N TYR A 21 -6.39 1.84 -2.51
CA TYR A 21 -5.09 1.34 -2.94
C TYR A 21 -4.88 -0.11 -2.58
N TYR A 22 -5.29 -0.53 -1.38
CA TYR A 22 -5.17 -1.91 -0.96
C TYR A 22 -5.98 -2.84 -1.87
N ASN A 23 -7.23 -2.49 -2.18
CA ASN A 23 -8.07 -3.26 -3.09
C ASN A 23 -7.46 -3.34 -4.49
N ARG A 24 -6.97 -2.21 -5.02
CA ARG A 24 -6.30 -2.18 -6.32
C ARG A 24 -5.07 -3.09 -6.34
N LEU A 25 -4.15 -2.90 -5.39
CA LEU A 25 -2.91 -3.66 -5.30
C LEU A 25 -3.14 -5.15 -5.02
N SER A 26 -4.24 -5.49 -4.33
CA SER A 26 -4.63 -6.87 -4.08
C SER A 26 -5.07 -7.63 -5.34
N ASN A 27 -5.44 -6.92 -6.41
CA ASN A 27 -5.77 -7.52 -7.71
C ASN A 27 -4.55 -7.69 -8.63
N GLU A 28 -3.42 -7.06 -8.31
CA GLU A 28 -2.17 -7.19 -9.06
C GLU A 28 -1.50 -8.55 -8.77
N SER A 29 -0.79 -9.11 -9.74
CA SER A 29 0.06 -10.30 -9.54
C SER A 29 1.28 -9.99 -8.67
N ASP A 30 1.93 -11.01 -8.13
CA ASP A 30 3.13 -10.82 -7.30
C ASP A 30 4.28 -10.13 -8.07
N ASN A 31 4.42 -10.43 -9.37
CA ASN A 31 5.40 -9.78 -10.23
C ASN A 31 5.10 -8.28 -10.43
N GLU A 32 3.83 -7.91 -10.58
CA GLU A 32 3.41 -6.50 -10.67
C GLU A 32 3.65 -5.78 -9.34
N VAL A 33 3.27 -6.39 -8.22
CA VAL A 33 3.55 -5.84 -6.87
C VAL A 33 5.05 -5.66 -6.67
N ARG A 34 5.89 -6.59 -7.14
CA ARG A 34 7.35 -6.45 -7.09
C ARG A 34 7.84 -5.25 -7.88
N SER A 35 7.39 -5.10 -9.13
CA SER A 35 7.77 -3.96 -9.98
C SER A 35 7.36 -2.63 -9.34
N ILE A 36 6.17 -2.58 -8.74
CA ILE A 36 5.67 -1.41 -8.00
C ILE A 36 6.59 -1.09 -6.81
N VAL A 37 6.96 -2.08 -6.00
CA VAL A 37 7.88 -1.88 -4.85
C VAL A 37 9.24 -1.35 -5.31
N GLU A 38 9.79 -1.90 -6.40
CA GLU A 38 11.05 -1.44 -6.98
C GLU A 38 10.96 0.00 -7.50
N ARG A 39 9.84 0.37 -8.12
CA ARG A 39 9.56 1.75 -8.55
C ARG A 39 9.46 2.70 -7.35
N GLU A 40 8.70 2.32 -6.33
CA GLU A 40 8.52 3.16 -5.14
C GLU A 40 9.83 3.35 -4.37
N ARG A 41 10.73 2.37 -4.36
CA ARG A 41 12.07 2.53 -3.75
C ARG A 41 12.93 3.60 -4.41
N LYS A 42 12.74 3.83 -5.71
CA LYS A 42 13.48 4.85 -6.47
C LYS A 42 12.83 6.23 -6.40
N CYS A 43 11.58 6.32 -5.96
CA CYS A 43 10.85 7.58 -5.90
C CYS A 43 11.26 8.40 -4.66
N SER A 44 11.87 9.57 -4.90
CA SER A 44 12.37 10.49 -3.87
C SER A 44 11.33 11.50 -3.36
N GLY A 45 10.18 11.61 -4.02
CA GLY A 45 9.10 12.51 -3.62
C GLY A 45 8.33 11.99 -2.41
N TRP A 46 8.00 12.89 -1.47
CA TRP A 46 7.13 12.59 -0.34
C TRP A 46 5.90 13.48 -0.36
N ASN A 47 4.72 12.87 -0.32
CA ASN A 47 3.45 13.56 -0.10
C ASN A 47 2.51 12.64 0.69
N SER A 48 1.42 13.21 1.22
CA SER A 48 0.47 12.46 2.04
C SER A 48 -0.17 11.31 1.26
N GLU A 49 -0.52 11.53 -0.01
CA GLU A 49 -1.12 10.53 -0.88
C GLU A 49 -0.22 9.28 -1.04
N ARG A 50 1.08 9.51 -1.23
CA ARG A 50 2.08 8.48 -1.32
C ARG A 50 2.24 7.72 -0.01
N SER A 51 2.11 8.40 1.12
CA SER A 51 2.15 7.75 2.43
C SER A 51 1.01 6.72 2.56
N TYR A 52 -0.20 7.08 2.11
CA TYR A 52 -1.35 6.17 2.08
C TYR A 52 -1.12 4.98 1.13
N TYR A 53 -0.59 5.25 -0.06
CA TYR A 53 -0.24 4.22 -1.03
C TYR A 53 0.79 3.22 -0.48
N LEU A 54 1.83 3.71 0.21
CA LEU A 54 2.88 2.87 0.80
C LEU A 54 2.36 2.02 1.95
N VAL A 55 1.41 2.51 2.75
CA VAL A 55 0.75 1.71 3.79
C VAL A 55 0.00 0.54 3.17
N ALA A 56 -0.81 0.80 2.13
CA ALA A 56 -1.52 -0.24 1.40
C ALA A 56 -0.57 -1.27 0.77
N LEU A 57 0.48 -0.80 0.10
CA LEU A 57 1.49 -1.65 -0.54
C LEU A 57 2.21 -2.56 0.47
N ARG A 58 2.62 -2.02 1.62
CA ARG A 58 3.24 -2.81 2.69
C ARG A 58 2.29 -3.88 3.21
N GLN A 59 1.01 -3.57 3.35
CA GLN A 59 0.05 -4.56 3.82
C GLN A 59 -0.13 -5.70 2.81
N VAL A 60 -0.32 -5.40 1.52
CA VAL A 60 -0.43 -6.43 0.48
C VAL A 60 0.77 -7.36 0.50
N CYS A 61 1.98 -6.80 0.63
CA CYS A 61 3.18 -7.62 0.72
C CYS A 61 3.22 -8.52 1.96
N ARG A 62 2.78 -8.02 3.12
CA ARG A 62 2.72 -8.81 4.36
C ARG A 62 1.74 -9.97 4.23
N ASP A 63 0.55 -9.70 3.69
CA ASP A 63 -0.50 -10.72 3.53
C ASP A 63 -0.07 -11.82 2.55
N ARG A 64 0.71 -11.46 1.54
CA ARG A 64 1.29 -12.39 0.55
C ARG A 64 2.67 -12.94 0.93
N LYS A 65 3.21 -12.59 2.11
CA LYS A 65 4.53 -13.01 2.62
C LYS A 65 5.69 -12.73 1.64
N LEU A 66 5.59 -11.64 0.88
CA LEU A 66 6.58 -11.23 -0.11
C LEU A 66 7.85 -10.70 0.58
N GLN A 67 8.92 -11.49 0.53
CA GLN A 67 10.20 -11.23 1.23
C GLN A 67 10.91 -9.95 0.76
N TYR A 68 10.57 -9.43 -0.41
CA TYR A 68 11.19 -8.25 -0.97
C TYR A 68 10.56 -6.94 -0.49
N CYS A 69 9.50 -6.97 0.31
CA CYS A 69 8.85 -5.78 0.83
C CYS A 69 9.30 -5.47 2.27
N TRP A 70 10.33 -4.63 2.34
CA TRP A 70 10.80 -3.88 3.53
C TRP A 70 11.08 -4.71 4.78
#